data_AF-A0A5J4E0C9-F1
#
_entry.id   AF-A0A5J4E0C9-F1
#
_cell.length_a   1.000
_cell.length_b   1.000
_cell.length_c   1.000
_cell.angle_alpha   90.00
_cell.angle_beta   90.00
_cell.angle_gamma   90.00
#
_symmetry.space_group_name_H-M   'P 1'
#
loop_
_entity.id
_entity.type
_entity.pdbx_description
1 polymer ?
#
loop_
_entity_poly.entity_id
_entity_poly.type
_entity_poly.pdbx_seq_one_letter_code
_entity_poly.pdbx_strand_id
1 'polypeptide(L)'
;MKPQDFGKSLQKLADALVAINNRADAQSVAVFAALLDVKSPASVAALKKKLDNVDLPSEGGGPTSGELANTLGAFRSFFDQIAKPAFVKDLDLIISLLSKRPSTPLERLVALGSEALATPPTRRSRAQTVREDVINECLRKLRDTLGDEGRFMTVYNEMSKSKGIYKNEAVAIAKEFAGASAKTKAEAWKKVKALHSQMLNFDAKSKATAGRTAA
;
A
#
# COMPACT_ATOMS: atom_id res chain seq x y z
N MET A 1 -12.48 12.12 -10.89
CA MET A 1 -13.85 11.66 -11.22
C MET A 1 -13.98 10.16 -10.91
N LYS A 2 -15.19 9.59 -10.82
CA LYS A 2 -15.33 8.12 -10.80
C LYS A 2 -14.94 7.58 -12.19
N PRO A 3 -14.22 6.44 -12.28
CA PRO A 3 -13.82 5.87 -13.57
C PRO A 3 -14.99 5.66 -14.52
N GLN A 4 -16.14 5.22 -14.01
CA GLN A 4 -17.36 4.98 -14.80
C GLN A 4 -17.90 6.24 -15.49
N ASP A 5 -17.89 7.38 -14.80
CA ASP A 5 -18.37 8.66 -15.36
C ASP A 5 -17.40 9.17 -16.44
N PHE A 6 -16.10 8.95 -16.24
CA PHE A 6 -15.08 9.25 -17.23
C PHE A 6 -15.18 8.30 -18.44
N GLY A 7 -15.39 7.01 -18.21
CA GLY A 7 -15.61 5.99 -19.25
C GLY A 7 -16.82 6.29 -20.12
N LYS A 8 -17.95 6.71 -19.53
CA LYS A 8 -19.12 7.19 -20.29
C LYS A 8 -18.83 8.39 -21.18
N SER A 9 -17.95 9.28 -20.72
CA SER A 9 -17.54 10.46 -21.49
C SER A 9 -16.64 10.06 -22.66
N LEU A 10 -15.74 9.08 -22.47
CA LEU A 10 -14.97 8.48 -23.56
C LEU A 10 -15.85 7.70 -24.55
N GLN A 11 -16.87 7.00 -24.08
CA GLN A 11 -17.80 6.30 -24.97
C GLN A 11 -18.52 7.27 -25.91
N LYS A 12 -18.97 8.43 -25.39
CA LYS A 12 -19.55 9.49 -26.23
C LYS A 12 -18.56 10.05 -27.25
N LEU A 13 -17.28 10.14 -26.89
CA LEU A 13 -16.23 10.53 -27.84
C LEU A 13 -16.06 9.45 -28.93
N ALA A 14 -16.06 8.17 -28.57
CA ALA A 14 -16.03 7.08 -29.53
C ALA A 14 -17.23 7.15 -30.49
N ASP A 15 -18.44 7.37 -29.98
CA ASP A 15 -19.65 7.50 -30.80
C ASP A 15 -19.55 8.71 -31.76
N ALA A 16 -18.98 9.84 -31.31
CA ALA A 16 -18.72 11.00 -32.16
C ALA A 16 -17.68 10.71 -33.25
N LEU A 17 -16.63 9.93 -32.93
CA LEU A 17 -15.62 9.48 -33.90
C LEU A 17 -16.23 8.56 -34.97
N VAL A 18 -17.17 7.68 -34.58
CA VAL A 18 -17.94 6.87 -35.53
C VAL A 18 -18.77 7.76 -36.46
N ALA A 19 -19.42 8.80 -35.93
CA ALA A 19 -20.26 9.71 -36.71
C ALA A 19 -19.47 10.47 -37.79
N ILE A 20 -18.19 10.73 -37.57
CA ILE A 20 -17.28 11.34 -38.57
C ILE A 20 -16.48 10.32 -39.39
N ASN A 21 -16.88 9.04 -39.35
CA ASN A 21 -16.28 7.91 -40.05
C ASN A 21 -14.82 7.59 -39.66
N ASN A 22 -14.36 8.06 -38.49
CA ASN A 22 -13.06 7.71 -37.92
C ASN A 22 -13.16 6.45 -37.03
N ARG A 23 -13.34 5.30 -37.67
CA ARG A 23 -13.65 4.03 -36.98
C ARG A 23 -12.46 3.44 -36.21
N ALA A 24 -11.24 3.65 -36.67
CA ALA A 24 -10.04 3.12 -36.01
C ALA A 24 -9.79 3.78 -34.64
N ASP A 25 -9.89 5.11 -34.59
CA ASP A 25 -9.79 5.85 -33.33
C ASP A 25 -11.00 5.58 -32.42
N ALA A 26 -12.21 5.49 -33.00
CA ALA A 26 -13.40 5.15 -32.24
C ALA A 26 -13.27 3.80 -31.52
N GLN A 27 -12.76 2.78 -32.22
CA GLN A 27 -12.54 1.46 -31.64
C GLN A 27 -11.51 1.51 -30.50
N SER A 28 -10.41 2.25 -30.69
CA SER A 28 -9.36 2.41 -29.68
C SER A 28 -9.90 3.11 -28.42
N VAL A 29 -10.69 4.18 -28.59
CA VAL A 29 -11.31 4.88 -27.47
C VAL A 29 -12.35 4.01 -26.75
N ALA A 30 -13.18 3.25 -27.50
CA ALA A 30 -14.20 2.37 -26.94
C ALA A 30 -13.60 1.20 -26.15
N VAL A 31 -12.55 0.57 -26.67
CA VAL A 31 -11.84 -0.53 -25.98
C VAL A 31 -11.26 -0.05 -24.65
N PHE A 32 -10.67 1.16 -24.62
CA PHE A 32 -10.18 1.73 -23.36
C PHE A 32 -11.31 2.18 -22.43
N ALA A 33 -12.42 2.71 -22.96
CA ALA A 33 -13.59 3.08 -22.15
C ALA A 33 -14.17 1.87 -21.40
N ALA A 34 -14.17 0.68 -22.02
CA ALA A 34 -14.63 -0.57 -21.40
C ALA A 34 -13.81 -0.95 -20.15
N LEU A 35 -12.50 -0.66 -20.11
CA LEU A 35 -11.66 -0.86 -18.93
C LEU A 35 -12.15 -0.06 -17.71
N LEU A 36 -12.71 1.12 -17.96
CA LEU A 36 -13.17 2.05 -16.92
C LEU A 36 -14.58 1.73 -16.42
N ASP A 37 -15.30 0.86 -17.11
CA ASP A 37 -16.62 0.38 -16.70
C ASP A 37 -16.55 -0.78 -15.68
N VAL A 38 -15.38 -1.42 -15.55
CA VAL A 38 -15.10 -2.41 -14.50
C VAL A 38 -15.35 -1.76 -13.14
N LYS A 39 -16.30 -2.32 -12.35
CA LYS A 39 -16.69 -1.84 -11.01
C LYS A 39 -15.47 -1.80 -10.06
N SER A 40 -14.72 -0.71 -10.11
CA SER A 40 -13.64 -0.42 -9.19
C SER A 40 -14.00 0.81 -8.36
N PRO A 41 -13.98 0.73 -7.02
CA PRO A 41 -14.28 1.87 -6.15
C PRO A 41 -13.18 2.96 -6.15
N ALA A 42 -12.15 2.81 -6.98
CA ALA A 42 -10.96 3.65 -6.99
C ALA A 42 -11.06 4.80 -8.00
N SER A 43 -10.41 5.94 -7.74
CA SER A 43 -10.35 7.07 -8.68
C SER A 43 -9.45 6.79 -9.89
N VAL A 44 -9.55 7.58 -10.97
CA VAL A 44 -8.66 7.48 -12.16
C VAL A 44 -7.18 7.56 -11.77
N ALA A 45 -6.82 8.39 -10.79
CA ALA A 45 -5.46 8.46 -10.25
C ALA A 45 -5.00 7.15 -9.58
N ALA A 46 -5.90 6.45 -8.88
CA ALA A 46 -5.60 5.16 -8.26
C ALA A 46 -5.48 4.04 -9.32
N LEU A 47 -6.26 4.13 -10.41
CA LEU A 47 -6.14 3.24 -11.57
C LEU A 47 -4.78 3.43 -12.25
N LYS A 48 -4.37 4.68 -12.49
CA LYS A 48 -3.01 5.00 -13.00
C LYS A 48 -1.93 4.38 -12.12
N LYS A 49 -2.04 4.52 -10.80
CA LYS A 49 -1.06 3.97 -9.85
C LYS A 49 -1.01 2.44 -9.90
N LYS A 50 -2.15 1.75 -10.06
CA LYS A 50 -2.18 0.30 -10.21
C LYS A 50 -1.49 -0.14 -11.50
N LEU A 51 -1.82 0.51 -12.61
CA LEU A 51 -1.25 0.20 -13.94
C LEU A 51 0.23 0.54 -14.07
N ASP A 52 0.72 1.60 -13.41
CA ASP A 52 2.14 1.94 -13.36
C ASP A 52 3.00 0.78 -12.78
N ASN A 53 2.41 -0.14 -11.99
CA ASN A 53 3.12 -1.27 -11.36
C ASN A 53 2.96 -2.62 -12.11
N VAL A 54 2.22 -2.66 -13.22
CA VAL A 54 2.06 -3.88 -14.02
C VAL A 54 3.20 -3.94 -15.03
N ASP A 55 3.95 -5.04 -15.07
CA ASP A 55 4.92 -5.29 -16.16
C ASP A 55 4.16 -5.68 -17.42
N LEU A 56 4.38 -4.92 -18.50
CA LEU A 56 3.73 -5.14 -19.79
C LEU A 56 4.77 -5.57 -20.83
N PRO A 57 4.62 -6.75 -21.46
CA PRO A 57 5.45 -7.10 -22.61
C PRO A 57 5.13 -6.20 -23.81
N SER A 58 6.13 -5.92 -24.65
CA SER A 58 6.09 -4.92 -25.73
C SER A 58 5.61 -5.46 -27.08
N GLU A 59 5.20 -6.72 -27.18
CA GLU A 59 4.93 -7.36 -28.48
C GLU A 59 3.45 -7.72 -28.67
N GLY A 60 2.91 -7.30 -29.82
CA GLY A 60 1.59 -7.69 -30.33
C GLY A 60 1.18 -6.83 -31.52
N GLY A 61 0.24 -7.34 -32.34
CA GLY A 61 -0.42 -6.55 -33.40
C GLY A 61 -1.68 -5.86 -32.87
N GLY A 62 -2.03 -4.71 -33.45
CA GLY A 62 -3.25 -3.95 -33.13
C GLY A 62 -2.99 -2.50 -32.72
N PRO A 63 -4.05 -1.74 -32.36
CA PRO A 63 -3.93 -0.35 -31.94
C PRO A 63 -3.08 -0.24 -30.68
N THR A 64 -2.16 0.71 -30.67
CA THR A 64 -1.20 0.87 -29.58
C THR A 64 -1.66 1.92 -28.58
N SER A 65 -1.19 1.83 -27.33
CA SER A 65 -1.42 2.89 -26.34
C SER A 65 -0.84 4.23 -26.77
N GLY A 66 0.22 4.26 -27.58
CA GLY A 66 0.78 5.48 -28.15
C GLY A 66 -0.19 6.18 -29.12
N GLU A 67 -0.82 5.41 -30.02
CA GLU A 67 -1.84 5.92 -30.94
C GLU A 67 -3.02 6.51 -30.16
N LEU A 68 -3.55 5.79 -29.17
CA LEU A 68 -4.62 6.31 -28.33
C LEU A 68 -4.19 7.57 -27.55
N ALA A 69 -2.96 7.63 -27.03
CA ALA A 69 -2.45 8.80 -26.34
C ALA A 69 -2.42 10.04 -27.25
N ASN A 70 -2.01 9.85 -28.51
CA ASN A 70 -1.99 10.92 -29.51
C ASN A 70 -3.40 11.39 -29.85
N THR A 71 -4.33 10.46 -30.08
CA THR A 71 -5.74 10.77 -30.35
C THR A 71 -6.35 11.55 -29.19
N LEU A 72 -6.22 11.06 -27.95
CA LEU A 72 -6.70 11.77 -26.76
C LEU A 72 -6.00 13.12 -26.55
N GLY A 73 -4.70 13.20 -26.86
CA GLY A 73 -3.93 14.43 -26.82
C GLY A 73 -4.43 15.49 -27.80
N ALA A 74 -4.84 15.09 -29.01
CA ALA A 74 -5.43 15.99 -29.99
C ALA A 74 -6.77 16.58 -29.52
N PHE A 75 -7.59 15.78 -28.81
CA PHE A 75 -8.85 16.25 -28.23
C PHE A 75 -8.68 17.02 -26.91
N ARG A 76 -7.49 16.99 -26.30
CA ARG A 76 -7.24 17.66 -25.01
C ARG A 76 -7.50 19.16 -25.07
N SER A 77 -7.05 19.84 -26.14
CA SER A 77 -7.26 21.29 -26.34
C SER A 77 -8.74 21.64 -26.48
N PHE A 78 -9.52 20.77 -27.14
CA PHE A 78 -10.96 20.91 -27.24
C PHE A 78 -11.63 20.74 -25.88
N PHE A 79 -11.27 19.70 -25.12
CA PHE A 79 -11.82 19.46 -23.78
C PHE A 79 -11.43 20.53 -22.76
N ASP A 80 -10.27 21.18 -22.91
CA ASP A 80 -9.86 22.28 -22.05
C ASP A 80 -10.83 23.47 -22.10
N GLN A 81 -11.51 23.66 -23.25
CA GLN A 81 -12.46 24.74 -23.47
C GLN A 81 -13.89 24.41 -23.00
N ILE A 82 -14.29 23.14 -23.08
CA ILE A 82 -15.71 22.74 -22.88
C ILE A 82 -15.95 21.86 -21.65
N ALA A 83 -14.92 21.19 -21.13
CA ALA A 83 -15.07 20.22 -20.05
C ALA A 83 -14.71 20.84 -18.70
N LYS A 84 -15.18 20.18 -17.62
CA LYS A 84 -14.83 20.59 -16.26
C LYS A 84 -13.32 20.36 -16.03
N PRO A 85 -12.63 21.20 -15.24
CA PRO A 85 -11.20 21.04 -14.95
C PRO A 85 -10.81 19.66 -14.38
N ALA A 86 -11.73 19.02 -13.65
CA ALA A 86 -11.52 17.68 -13.13
C ALA A 86 -11.44 16.60 -14.24
N PHE A 87 -12.19 16.78 -15.34
CA PHE A 87 -12.13 15.88 -16.50
C PHE A 87 -10.80 16.03 -17.23
N VAL A 88 -10.36 17.26 -17.47
CA VAL A 88 -9.09 17.56 -18.13
C VAL A 88 -7.90 17.00 -17.34
N LYS A 89 -7.92 17.13 -16.00
CA LYS A 89 -6.91 16.49 -15.14
C LYS A 89 -6.90 14.97 -15.25
N ASP A 90 -8.06 14.33 -15.27
CA ASP A 90 -8.17 12.88 -15.41
C ASP A 90 -7.72 12.42 -16.82
N LEU A 91 -8.00 13.21 -17.85
CA LEU A 91 -7.53 13.00 -19.22
C LEU A 91 -5.99 13.10 -19.32
N ASP A 92 -5.38 14.12 -18.72
CA ASP A 92 -3.93 14.29 -18.68
C ASP A 92 -3.24 13.12 -17.97
N LEU A 93 -3.85 12.57 -16.91
CA LEU A 93 -3.34 11.38 -16.21
C LEU A 93 -3.34 10.13 -17.10
N ILE A 94 -4.36 9.97 -17.93
CA ILE A 94 -4.49 8.84 -18.85
C ILE A 94 -3.54 8.99 -20.03
N ILE A 95 -3.47 10.19 -20.65
CA ILE A 95 -2.50 10.49 -21.71
C ILE A 95 -1.08 10.20 -21.21
N SER A 96 -0.73 10.66 -20.00
CA SER A 96 0.57 10.39 -19.39
C SER A 96 0.83 8.89 -19.20
N LEU A 97 -0.17 8.12 -18.75
CA LEU A 97 -0.04 6.67 -18.59
C LEU A 97 0.20 5.96 -19.92
N LEU A 98 -0.57 6.31 -20.94
CA LEU A 98 -0.50 5.70 -22.26
C LEU A 98 0.82 6.07 -22.98
N SER A 99 1.26 7.33 -22.83
CA SER A 99 2.49 7.85 -23.45
C SER A 99 3.76 7.22 -22.86
N LYS A 100 3.74 6.75 -21.61
CA LYS A 100 4.89 6.03 -21.01
C LYS A 100 5.18 4.70 -21.69
N ARG A 101 4.19 4.13 -22.39
CA ARG A 101 4.26 2.78 -22.97
C ARG A 101 3.67 2.81 -24.38
N PRO A 102 4.27 3.54 -25.32
CA PRO A 102 3.64 3.81 -26.61
C PRO A 102 3.45 2.56 -27.45
N SER A 103 4.31 1.55 -27.29
CA SER A 103 4.29 0.32 -28.10
C SER A 103 3.39 -0.80 -27.55
N THR A 104 2.70 -0.60 -26.44
CA THR A 104 1.88 -1.66 -25.84
C THR A 104 0.54 -1.79 -26.57
N PRO A 105 0.14 -3.00 -26.99
CA PRO A 105 -1.19 -3.19 -27.58
C PRO A 105 -2.30 -2.85 -26.59
N LEU A 106 -3.31 -2.10 -27.04
CA LEU A 106 -4.37 -1.59 -26.19
C LEU A 106 -5.18 -2.71 -25.53
N GLU A 107 -5.49 -3.77 -26.28
CA GLU A 107 -6.23 -4.94 -25.77
C GLU A 107 -5.49 -5.63 -24.62
N ARG A 108 -4.15 -5.70 -24.70
CA ARG A 108 -3.30 -6.27 -23.66
C ARG A 108 -3.32 -5.40 -22.41
N LEU A 109 -3.26 -4.08 -22.60
CA LEU A 109 -3.37 -3.11 -21.51
C LEU A 109 -4.73 -3.20 -20.82
N VAL A 110 -5.81 -3.38 -21.59
CA VAL A 110 -7.17 -3.55 -21.05
C VAL A 110 -7.31 -4.88 -20.32
N ALA A 111 -6.79 -5.99 -20.86
CA ALA A 111 -6.83 -7.29 -20.21
C ALA A 111 -6.11 -7.26 -18.85
N LEU A 112 -4.86 -6.77 -18.84
CA LEU A 112 -4.05 -6.71 -17.62
C LEU A 112 -4.53 -5.64 -16.64
N GLY A 113 -5.08 -4.54 -17.16
CA GLY A 113 -5.74 -3.54 -16.33
C GLY A 113 -6.99 -4.08 -15.66
N SER A 114 -7.81 -4.83 -16.39
CA SER A 114 -9.01 -5.47 -15.85
C SER A 114 -8.64 -6.49 -14.78
N GLU A 115 -7.59 -7.29 -14.98
CA GLU A 115 -7.07 -8.22 -14.00
C GLU A 115 -6.53 -7.52 -12.74
N ALA A 116 -5.74 -6.44 -12.90
CA ALA A 116 -5.22 -5.64 -11.80
C ALA A 116 -6.32 -4.87 -11.03
N LEU A 117 -7.44 -4.56 -11.68
CA LEU A 117 -8.59 -3.90 -11.09
C LEU A 117 -9.54 -4.89 -10.40
N ALA A 118 -9.73 -6.09 -10.97
CA ALA A 118 -10.50 -7.19 -10.41
C ALA A 118 -9.82 -7.80 -9.18
N THR A 119 -8.49 -7.78 -9.14
CA THR A 119 -7.75 -8.18 -7.95
C THR A 119 -7.96 -7.13 -6.85
N PRO A 120 -8.61 -7.49 -5.71
CA PRO A 120 -8.73 -6.57 -4.59
C PRO A 120 -7.32 -6.11 -4.19
N PRO A 121 -7.14 -4.85 -3.74
CA PRO A 121 -5.83 -4.37 -3.36
C PRO A 121 -5.30 -5.31 -2.28
N THR A 122 -4.41 -6.23 -2.67
CA THR A 122 -3.53 -6.90 -1.73
C THR A 122 -2.79 -5.74 -1.10
N ARG A 123 -3.15 -5.43 0.15
CA ARG A 123 -2.32 -4.60 1.00
C ARG A 123 -0.98 -5.32 1.05
N ARG A 124 -0.09 -5.04 0.10
CA ARG A 124 1.33 -5.09 0.30
C ARG A 124 1.61 -3.99 1.31
N SER A 125 1.24 -4.27 2.57
CA SER A 125 2.10 -3.95 3.69
C SER A 125 3.47 -4.35 3.21
N ARG A 126 4.35 -3.37 2.92
CA ARG A 126 5.78 -3.64 2.95
C ARG A 126 5.95 -4.44 4.23
N ALA A 127 6.20 -5.74 4.13
CA ALA A 127 6.67 -6.50 5.25
C ALA A 127 7.98 -5.81 5.59
N GLN A 128 7.92 -4.88 6.55
CA GLN A 128 9.09 -4.21 7.06
C GLN A 128 9.89 -5.37 7.62
N THR A 129 10.96 -5.72 6.91
CA THR A 129 11.82 -6.85 7.24
C THR A 129 12.18 -6.67 8.70
N VAL A 130 11.75 -7.64 9.51
CA VAL A 130 11.98 -7.59 10.94
C VAL A 130 13.50 -7.60 11.12
N ARG A 131 14.03 -6.53 11.70
CA ARG A 131 15.46 -6.38 11.94
C ARG A 131 15.84 -7.21 13.17
N GLU A 132 16.34 -8.41 12.92
CA GLU A 132 16.73 -9.37 13.98
C GLU A 132 17.87 -8.83 14.85
N ASP A 133 18.78 -8.03 14.29
CA ASP A 133 19.83 -7.31 15.00
C ASP A 133 19.26 -6.39 16.08
N VAL A 134 18.24 -5.60 15.75
CA VAL A 134 17.56 -4.69 16.68
C VAL A 134 16.85 -5.47 17.79
N ILE A 135 16.21 -6.58 17.44
CA ILE A 135 15.53 -7.45 18.43
C ILE A 135 16.54 -8.03 19.40
N ASN A 136 17.61 -8.64 18.90
CA ASN A 136 18.65 -9.27 19.72
C ASN A 136 19.33 -8.26 20.65
N GLU A 137 19.64 -7.06 20.16
CA GLU A 137 20.22 -6.01 20.99
C GLU A 137 19.25 -5.55 22.09
N CYS A 138 17.97 -5.39 21.75
CA CYS A 138 16.94 -5.00 22.72
C CYS A 138 16.74 -6.09 23.78
N LEU A 139 16.67 -7.35 23.37
CA LEU A 139 16.52 -8.48 24.28
C LEU A 139 17.71 -8.61 25.22
N ARG A 140 18.93 -8.43 24.70
CA ARG A 140 20.15 -8.43 25.52
C ARG A 140 20.07 -7.35 26.60
N LYS A 141 19.84 -6.10 26.21
CA LYS A 141 19.71 -4.97 27.15
C LYS A 141 18.59 -5.18 28.19
N LEU A 142 17.42 -5.70 27.78
CA LEU A 142 16.33 -5.99 28.71
C LEU A 142 16.70 -7.12 29.70
N ARG A 143 17.36 -8.18 29.22
CA ARG A 143 17.82 -9.31 30.05
C ARG A 143 18.97 -8.91 30.98
N ASP A 144 19.88 -8.03 30.55
CA ASP A 144 20.97 -7.52 31.39
C ASP A 144 20.47 -6.65 32.55
N THR A 145 19.27 -6.08 32.40
CA THR A 145 18.62 -5.26 33.44
C THR A 145 17.57 -6.01 34.25
N LEU A 146 17.44 -7.33 34.06
CA LEU A 146 16.47 -8.14 34.80
C LEU A 146 16.80 -8.11 36.31
N GLY A 147 15.78 -7.89 37.15
CA GLY A 147 15.95 -7.82 38.62
C GLY A 147 16.43 -6.47 39.16
N ASP A 148 16.87 -5.53 38.31
CA ASP A 148 17.18 -4.14 38.70
C ASP A 148 16.09 -3.21 38.15
N GLU A 149 15.16 -2.82 39.01
CA GLU A 149 14.00 -2.01 38.61
C GLU A 149 14.40 -0.65 38.01
N GLY A 150 15.44 0.00 38.56
CA GLY A 150 15.88 1.31 38.12
C GLY A 150 16.52 1.26 36.73
N ARG A 151 17.42 0.30 36.50
CA ARG A 151 18.06 0.10 35.19
C ARG A 151 17.06 -0.40 34.15
N PHE A 152 16.16 -1.31 34.53
CA PHE A 152 15.13 -1.83 33.64
C PHE A 152 14.20 -0.72 33.15
N MET A 153 13.69 0.12 34.06
CA MET A 153 12.78 1.20 33.69
C MET A 153 13.44 2.25 32.80
N THR A 154 14.75 2.47 32.94
CA THR A 154 15.52 3.36 32.08
C THR A 154 15.57 2.83 30.64
N VAL A 155 16.01 1.58 30.47
CA VAL A 155 16.09 0.90 29.17
C VAL A 155 14.70 0.76 28.52
N TYR A 156 13.69 0.40 29.32
CA TYR A 156 12.31 0.28 28.88
C TYR A 156 11.75 1.60 28.32
N ASN A 157 11.99 2.72 29.01
CA ASN A 157 11.50 4.03 28.59
C ASN A 157 12.21 4.50 27.31
N GLU A 158 13.51 4.25 27.19
CA GLU A 158 14.29 4.56 25.99
C GLU A 158 13.77 3.78 24.78
N MET A 159 13.59 2.46 24.91
CA MET A 159 13.15 1.61 23.81
C MET A 159 11.69 1.82 23.41
N SER A 160 10.79 1.98 24.39
CA SER A 160 9.37 2.18 24.11
C SER A 160 9.11 3.49 23.35
N LYS A 161 9.89 4.54 23.62
CA LYS A 161 9.84 5.85 22.96
C LYS A 161 10.71 5.93 21.70
N SER A 162 11.62 4.99 21.48
CA SER A 162 12.49 4.98 20.31
C SER A 162 11.70 4.94 19.01
N LYS A 163 11.99 5.91 18.12
CA LYS A 163 11.47 5.94 16.74
C LYS A 163 12.09 4.85 15.86
N GLY A 164 13.23 4.31 16.31
CA GLY A 164 13.97 3.26 15.62
C GLY A 164 13.40 1.86 15.85
N ILE A 165 12.45 1.66 16.77
CA ILE A 165 11.77 0.36 16.98
C ILE A 165 10.34 0.46 16.48
N TYR A 166 10.03 -0.28 15.43
CA TYR A 166 8.74 -0.36 14.79
C TYR A 166 7.85 -1.43 15.44
N LYS A 167 6.58 -1.45 15.04
CA LYS A 167 5.55 -2.32 15.61
C LYS A 167 5.94 -3.80 15.60
N ASN A 168 6.39 -4.32 14.45
CA ASN A 168 6.66 -5.74 14.28
C ASN A 168 7.83 -6.19 15.17
N GLU A 169 8.87 -5.35 15.29
CA GLU A 169 10.03 -5.58 16.14
C GLU A 169 9.62 -5.56 17.62
N ALA A 170 8.79 -4.60 18.05
CA ALA A 170 8.28 -4.57 19.42
C ALA A 170 7.45 -5.82 19.76
N VAL A 171 6.61 -6.29 18.83
CA VAL A 171 5.81 -7.51 19.00
C VAL A 171 6.71 -8.75 19.10
N ALA A 172 7.76 -8.84 18.28
CA ALA A 172 8.74 -9.92 18.35
C ALA A 172 9.50 -9.90 19.68
N ILE A 173 9.99 -8.73 20.12
CA ILE A 173 10.63 -8.55 21.43
C ILE A 173 9.69 -9.01 22.55
N ALA A 174 8.43 -8.60 22.54
CA ALA A 174 7.46 -9.03 23.56
C ALA A 174 7.18 -10.54 23.54
N LYS A 175 7.17 -11.15 22.35
CA LYS A 175 7.01 -12.60 22.20
C LYS A 175 8.22 -13.36 22.76
N GLU A 176 9.44 -12.92 22.46
CA GLU A 176 10.66 -13.59 22.91
C GLU A 176 11.02 -13.31 24.38
N PHE A 177 10.69 -12.11 24.88
CA PHE A 177 10.96 -11.73 26.25
C PHE A 177 9.87 -12.23 27.21
N ALA A 178 8.59 -12.00 26.86
CA ALA A 178 7.45 -12.27 27.73
C ALA A 178 6.61 -13.50 27.31
N GLY A 179 7.01 -14.23 26.27
CA GLY A 179 6.28 -15.40 25.77
C GLY A 179 4.93 -15.06 25.11
N ALA A 180 4.59 -13.77 24.97
CA ALA A 180 3.24 -13.34 24.66
C ALA A 180 3.21 -12.34 23.50
N SER A 181 2.56 -12.74 22.39
CA SER A 181 2.37 -11.87 21.21
C SER A 181 1.37 -10.73 21.48
N ALA A 182 1.56 -9.58 20.85
CA ALA A 182 0.72 -8.38 20.99
C ALA A 182 0.23 -7.87 19.63
N LYS A 183 -0.88 -7.12 19.61
CA LYS A 183 -1.43 -6.56 18.36
C LYS A 183 -0.90 -5.16 18.05
N THR A 184 -0.38 -4.45 19.05
CA THR A 184 0.14 -3.08 18.91
C THR A 184 1.50 -2.92 19.61
N LYS A 185 2.27 -1.88 19.22
CA LYS A 185 3.56 -1.53 19.86
C LYS A 185 3.37 -1.23 21.35
N ALA A 186 2.32 -0.50 21.72
CA ALA A 186 2.04 -0.15 23.12
C ALA A 186 1.69 -1.39 23.96
N GLU A 187 0.88 -2.30 23.43
CA GLU A 187 0.57 -3.57 24.10
C GLU A 187 1.82 -4.45 24.27
N ALA A 188 2.70 -4.48 23.27
CA ALA A 188 3.93 -5.26 23.32
C ALA A 188 4.82 -4.81 24.50
N TRP A 189 5.07 -3.51 24.62
CA TRP A 189 5.84 -2.96 25.74
C TRP A 189 5.13 -3.14 27.08
N LYS A 190 3.81 -2.99 27.15
CA LYS A 190 3.04 -3.28 28.37
C LYS A 190 3.28 -4.71 28.87
N LYS A 191 3.37 -5.69 27.97
CA LYS A 191 3.67 -7.09 28.30
C LYS A 191 5.10 -7.28 28.81
N VAL A 192 6.09 -6.64 28.18
CA VAL A 192 7.48 -6.64 28.64
C VAL A 192 7.59 -6.10 30.07
N LYS A 193 6.93 -4.97 30.36
CA LYS A 193 6.89 -4.39 31.72
C LYS A 193 6.17 -5.31 32.71
N ALA A 194 5.04 -5.89 32.31
CA ALA A 194 4.26 -6.77 33.18
C ALA A 194 5.05 -8.00 33.63
N LEU A 195 5.83 -8.63 32.74
CA LEU A 195 6.68 -9.76 33.12
C LEU A 195 7.72 -9.34 34.17
N HIS A 196 8.42 -8.21 33.95
CA HIS A 196 9.42 -7.75 34.91
C HIS A 196 8.80 -7.47 36.29
N SER A 197 7.64 -6.81 36.35
CA SER A 197 6.92 -6.60 37.62
C SER A 197 6.48 -7.91 38.27
N GLN A 198 6.10 -8.93 37.49
CA GLN A 198 5.79 -10.26 38.03
C GLN A 198 7.01 -10.93 38.66
N MET A 199 8.18 -10.83 38.01
CA MET A 199 9.43 -11.39 38.54
C MET A 199 9.86 -10.71 39.85
N LEU A 200 9.85 -9.37 39.90
CA LEU A 200 10.17 -8.64 41.14
C LEU A 200 9.22 -9.01 42.29
N ASN A 201 7.92 -9.13 42.01
CA ASN A 201 6.93 -9.51 43.01
C ASN A 201 7.10 -10.97 43.47
N PHE A 202 7.52 -11.86 42.57
CA PHE A 202 7.83 -13.25 42.92
C PHE A 202 9.06 -13.34 43.84
N ASP A 203 10.14 -12.63 43.50
CA ASP A 203 11.36 -12.58 44.32
C ASP A 203 11.08 -11.97 45.70
N ALA A 204 10.28 -10.90 45.77
CA ALA A 204 9.87 -10.29 47.03
C ALA A 204 9.08 -11.26 47.92
N LYS A 205 8.12 -12.01 47.33
CA LYS A 205 7.34 -13.02 48.04
C LYS A 205 8.21 -14.20 48.48
N SER A 206 9.11 -14.68 47.63
CA SER A 206 10.04 -15.77 47.94
C SER A 206 10.94 -15.41 49.14
N LYS A 207 11.53 -14.21 49.15
CA LYS A 207 12.33 -13.72 50.27
C LYS A 207 11.53 -13.59 51.57
N ALA A 208 10.28 -13.12 51.49
CA ALA A 208 9.40 -13.02 52.65
C ALA A 208 9.01 -14.39 53.24
N THR A 209 8.83 -15.42 52.40
CA THR A 209 8.54 -16.79 52.85
C THR A 209 9.77 -17.49 53.45
N ALA A 210 10.95 -17.29 52.86
CA ALA A 210 12.21 -17.84 53.38
C ALA A 210 12.60 -17.22 54.74
N GLY A 211 12.39 -15.92 54.93
CA GLY A 211 12.63 -15.26 56.22
C GLY A 211 11.68 -15.69 57.33
N ARG A 212 10.52 -16.27 56.99
CA ARG A 212 9.51 -16.75 57.95
C ARG A 212 9.71 -18.19 58.39
N THR A 213 10.53 -18.95 57.69
CA THR A 213 10.88 -20.35 58.02
C THR A 213 12.26 -20.48 58.67
N ALA A 214 13.04 -19.40 58.70
CA ALA A 214 14.35 -19.31 59.37
C ALA A 214 14.31 -18.57 60.71
N ALA A 215 13.13 -18.15 61.19
CA ALA A 215 12.88 -17.57 62.51
C ALA A 215 12.02 -18.52 63.33
#